data_AF-A0A8S2LUY9-F1
#
_entry.id   AF-A0A8S2LUY9-F1
#
_cell.length_a   1.000
_cell.length_b   1.000
_cell.length_c   1.000
_cell.angle_alpha   90.00
_cell.angle_beta   90.00
_cell.angle_gamma   90.00
#
_symmetry.space_group_name_H-M   'P 1'
#
loop_
_entity.id
_entity.type
_entity.pdbx_description
1 polymer ?
#
loop_
_entity_poly.entity_id
_entity_poly.type
_entity_poly.pdbx_seq_one_letter_code
_entity_poly.pdbx_strand_id
1 'polypeptide(L)'
;MWKWEKQLIHRLEISHEIYGRYVDDIFFTSNDSIESIDQMLDQANNFHPNIKLVRQIGRSIPFLDVFIENSNGTLKTSVYHKEAAEPYVVPFGSDHPSYVFRNTVDTAITRAIRYSTTVAQFEKEIRQMKLMFLYNGYPSKHIDWRLTALFSKYLSKHFLLPMLNNSDYFGYLRHQLLTTSTDTTNDIKMKRSTTHKTHEKNMQNQVIQPIDTDELTTRKRLIIHRRHEKRLANNHRHIHELWGRTFHQTEIMNTVLIIGTYLNHNLKCELMANTIKHIPFARHATKRTKCNMRLGSMTVRVVSYNILVPIYADRPEIYSKCRPEFLKTDHRWNLIRSQLEQEVHHHENTIICLQELSLTLLPELELFFRHLDYTLFHHLYGKRHNDFMGTGIAIPASMELNSLSIIRIGDYIHSISKPREKPVNLLTSECDLQKSDMQELLLDTPDPWETAMARVNSLICINVTINNKSIYIGTYHMPCLYKELDVMLIHSSIVKDLMFDLAEGQNFILVGDFNFDPLDICYKALTEKNYDDYRLPESSIYEISYRRNAEQVLKSAYREKNGVEPTYTDFAHTPSCPDYCATLDYIFFNGHLTIENVLELPDYPSTESYPDETHPSDHMMIAATIRLP
;
A
#
# COMPACT_ATOMS: atom_id res chain seq x y z
N MET A 1 53.30 -11.71 -6.36
CA MET A 1 52.61 -10.70 -5.53
C MET A 1 52.84 -10.91 -4.03
N TRP A 2 52.56 -12.09 -3.48
CA TRP A 2 52.52 -12.33 -2.02
C TRP A 2 53.78 -12.00 -1.18
N LYS A 3 55.00 -11.93 -1.74
CA LYS A 3 56.24 -11.75 -0.94
C LYS A 3 56.47 -10.31 -0.45
N TRP A 4 56.28 -9.30 -1.30
CA TRP A 4 56.42 -7.89 -0.89
C TRP A 4 55.21 -7.44 -0.07
N GLU A 5 54.03 -7.95 -0.43
CA GLU A 5 52.75 -7.68 0.22
C GLU A 5 52.72 -8.11 1.69
N LYS A 6 53.45 -9.18 2.07
CA LYS A 6 53.59 -9.59 3.47
C LYS A 6 54.17 -8.52 4.39
N GLN A 7 55.17 -7.77 3.90
CA GLN A 7 55.80 -6.71 4.69
C GLN A 7 54.81 -5.55 4.88
N LEU A 8 54.04 -5.24 3.83
CA LEU A 8 52.96 -4.26 3.89
C LEU A 8 51.87 -4.68 4.88
N ILE A 9 51.32 -5.89 4.77
CA ILE A 9 50.27 -6.40 5.65
C ILE A 9 50.72 -6.35 7.12
N HIS A 10 51.92 -6.85 7.42
CA HIS A 10 52.44 -6.87 8.78
C HIS A 10 52.55 -5.46 9.38
N ARG A 11 53.00 -4.48 8.58
CA ARG A 11 53.04 -3.07 9.00
C ARG A 11 51.65 -2.54 9.29
N LEU A 12 50.70 -2.73 8.37
CA LEU A 12 49.32 -2.24 8.49
C LEU A 12 48.58 -2.85 9.69
N GLU A 13 48.85 -4.12 10.00
CA GLU A 13 48.31 -4.79 11.19
C GLU A 13 48.81 -4.13 12.48
N ILE A 14 50.09 -3.75 12.54
CA ILE A 14 50.67 -3.06 13.71
C ILE A 14 50.07 -1.65 13.88
N SER A 15 49.85 -0.93 12.78
CA SER A 15 49.27 0.43 12.78
C SER A 15 47.74 0.46 12.87
N HIS A 16 47.08 -0.70 12.97
CA HIS A 16 45.60 -0.82 12.99
C HIS A 16 44.93 -0.18 11.75
N GLU A 17 45.59 -0.31 10.61
CA GLU A 17 45.13 0.22 9.32
C GLU A 17 44.36 -0.84 8.54
N ILE A 18 43.41 -0.40 7.70
CA ILE A 18 42.59 -1.30 6.89
C ILE A 18 43.44 -1.86 5.77
N TYR A 19 43.36 -3.18 5.55
CA TYR A 19 43.90 -3.88 4.40
C TYR A 19 42.82 -4.77 3.77
N GLY A 20 42.67 -4.70 2.46
CA GLY A 20 41.76 -5.54 1.69
C GLY A 20 42.35 -5.92 0.34
N ARG A 21 42.15 -7.18 -0.06
CA ARG A 21 42.54 -7.68 -1.39
C ARG A 21 41.35 -8.36 -2.05
N TYR A 22 41.12 -8.03 -3.32
CA TYR A 22 40.20 -8.74 -4.20
C TYR A 22 40.91 -9.12 -5.49
N VAL A 23 41.19 -10.42 -5.67
CA VAL A 23 41.98 -10.94 -6.79
C VAL A 23 43.32 -10.21 -6.93
N ASP A 24 43.44 -9.26 -7.86
CA ASP A 24 44.66 -8.48 -8.13
C ASP A 24 44.59 -7.04 -7.58
N ASP A 25 43.41 -6.59 -7.12
CA ASP A 25 43.20 -5.26 -6.59
C ASP A 25 43.45 -5.21 -5.08
N ILE A 26 44.22 -4.21 -4.64
CA ILE A 26 44.59 -4.00 -3.24
C ILE A 26 44.08 -2.64 -2.78
N PHE A 27 43.47 -2.59 -1.61
CA PHE A 27 43.06 -1.37 -0.91
C PHE A 27 43.68 -1.35 0.48
N PHE A 28 44.24 -0.21 0.88
CA PHE A 28 44.63 0.01 2.26
C PHE A 28 44.54 1.49 2.67
N THR A 29 44.41 1.73 3.97
CA THR A 29 44.53 3.07 4.56
C THR A 29 45.93 3.26 5.17
N SER A 30 46.45 4.48 5.22
CA SER A 30 47.67 4.75 5.95
C SER A 30 47.68 6.13 6.59
N ASN A 31 48.28 6.23 7.78
CA ASN A 31 48.55 7.45 8.52
C ASN A 31 49.96 8.00 8.25
N ASP A 32 50.78 7.28 7.47
CA ASP A 32 52.09 7.73 7.02
C ASP A 32 51.97 8.90 6.02
N SER A 33 53.07 9.64 5.85
CA SER A 33 53.12 10.68 4.81
C SER A 33 53.04 10.07 3.41
N ILE A 34 52.50 10.83 2.44
CA ILE A 34 52.35 10.38 1.05
C ILE A 34 53.72 9.98 0.48
N GLU A 35 54.78 10.70 0.83
CA GLU A 35 56.15 10.42 0.35
C GLU A 35 56.66 9.06 0.85
N SER A 36 56.39 8.71 2.11
CA SER A 36 56.74 7.40 2.68
C SER A 36 56.02 6.26 1.95
N ILE A 37 54.73 6.47 1.66
CA ILE A 37 53.90 5.50 0.93
C ILE A 37 54.41 5.34 -0.51
N ASP A 38 54.72 6.44 -1.20
CA ASP A 38 55.25 6.39 -2.56
C ASP A 38 56.59 5.65 -2.63
N GLN A 39 57.53 5.93 -1.70
CA GLN A 39 58.80 5.22 -1.63
C GLN A 39 58.62 3.70 -1.45
N MET A 40 57.72 3.30 -0.55
CA MET A 40 57.40 1.89 -0.33
C MET A 40 56.83 1.23 -1.59
N LEU A 41 55.90 1.90 -2.28
CA LEU A 41 55.28 1.35 -3.50
C LEU A 41 56.25 1.33 -4.69
N ASP A 42 57.22 2.26 -4.74
CA ASP A 42 58.31 2.23 -5.73
C ASP A 42 59.27 1.06 -5.50
N GLN A 43 59.60 0.76 -4.24
CA GLN A 43 60.35 -0.44 -3.90
C GLN A 43 59.60 -1.71 -4.32
N ALA A 44 58.28 -1.77 -4.09
CA ALA A 44 57.46 -2.89 -4.53
C ALA A 44 57.45 -3.05 -6.06
N ASN A 45 57.49 -1.95 -6.81
CA ASN A 45 57.59 -1.94 -8.28
C ASN A 45 58.92 -2.46 -8.81
N ASN A 46 59.97 -2.53 -7.99
CA ASN A 46 61.26 -3.11 -8.36
C ASN A 46 61.34 -4.62 -8.09
N PHE A 47 60.30 -5.21 -7.49
CA PHE A 47 60.30 -6.63 -7.11
C PHE A 47 60.33 -7.59 -8.31
N HIS A 48 59.72 -7.22 -9.45
CA HIS A 48 59.69 -8.05 -10.65
C HIS A 48 59.80 -7.20 -11.93
N PRO A 49 60.60 -7.59 -12.93
CA PRO A 49 60.82 -6.77 -14.13
C PRO A 49 59.55 -6.58 -14.96
N ASN A 50 58.67 -7.59 -15.00
CA ASN A 50 57.48 -7.59 -15.88
C ASN A 50 56.16 -7.27 -15.18
N ILE A 51 56.15 -7.02 -13.86
CA ILE A 51 54.91 -6.75 -13.11
C ILE A 51 55.08 -5.40 -12.42
N LYS A 52 54.22 -4.44 -12.78
CA LYS A 52 54.19 -3.10 -12.21
C LYS A 52 52.83 -2.85 -11.57
N LEU A 53 52.84 -2.28 -10.38
CA LEU A 53 51.71 -1.78 -9.64
C LEU A 53 51.29 -0.44 -10.22
N VAL A 54 50.01 -0.35 -10.58
CA VAL A 54 49.35 0.93 -10.83
C VAL A 54 48.75 1.36 -9.50
N ARG A 55 49.05 2.58 -9.05
CA ARG A 55 48.61 3.09 -7.75
C ARG A 55 47.83 4.39 -7.89
N GLN A 56 46.85 4.56 -7.01
CA GLN A 56 46.12 5.80 -6.81
C GLN A 56 46.11 6.08 -5.30
N ILE A 57 46.63 7.25 -4.91
CA ILE A 57 46.68 7.68 -3.50
C ILE A 57 45.87 8.96 -3.39
N GLY A 58 45.01 9.04 -2.39
CA GLY A 58 44.22 10.23 -2.17
C GLY A 58 43.28 10.11 -0.99
N ARG A 59 42.66 11.24 -0.64
CA ARG A 59 41.60 11.29 0.38
C ARG A 59 40.29 10.68 -0.11
N SER A 60 40.10 10.58 -1.43
CA SER A 60 38.99 9.84 -2.03
C SER A 60 39.49 9.05 -3.22
N ILE A 61 39.10 7.77 -3.30
CA ILE A 61 39.51 6.86 -4.36
C ILE A 61 38.39 5.88 -4.71
N PRO A 62 38.27 5.51 -5.99
CA PRO A 62 37.47 4.35 -6.39
C PRO A 62 38.21 3.05 -6.07
N PHE A 63 37.46 2.05 -5.62
CA PHE A 63 37.92 0.67 -5.48
C PHE A 63 36.79 -0.28 -5.89
N LEU A 64 36.98 -1.00 -7.00
CA LEU A 64 35.92 -1.80 -7.63
C LEU A 64 34.67 -0.96 -7.90
N ASP A 65 33.52 -1.39 -7.37
CA ASP A 65 32.21 -0.73 -7.49
C ASP A 65 31.95 0.30 -6.37
N VAL A 66 32.94 0.62 -5.53
CA VAL A 66 32.79 1.48 -4.35
C VAL A 66 33.68 2.71 -4.47
N PHE A 67 33.10 3.89 -4.27
CA PHE A 67 33.85 5.13 -4.12
C PHE A 67 34.00 5.44 -2.64
N ILE A 68 35.24 5.59 -2.18
CA ILE A 68 35.60 5.70 -0.77
C ILE A 68 36.15 7.11 -0.52
N GLU A 69 35.64 7.79 0.50
CA GLU A 69 36.07 9.11 0.93
C GLU A 69 36.47 9.08 2.41
N ASN A 70 37.67 9.57 2.71
CA ASN A 70 38.16 9.72 4.08
C ASN A 70 37.79 11.10 4.65
N SER A 71 36.76 11.10 5.50
CA SER A 71 36.34 12.24 6.30
C SER A 71 37.03 12.20 7.68
N ASN A 72 38.31 12.59 7.74
CA ASN A 72 39.09 12.75 8.97
C ASN A 72 39.13 11.47 9.85
N GLY A 73 39.44 10.33 9.24
CA GLY A 73 39.51 9.03 9.90
C GLY A 73 38.23 8.19 9.75
N THR A 74 37.11 8.80 9.36
CA THR A 74 35.87 8.08 9.05
C THR A 74 35.73 7.86 7.55
N LEU A 75 35.71 6.60 7.12
CA LEU A 75 35.48 6.24 5.72
C LEU A 75 33.99 6.29 5.39
N LYS A 76 33.62 7.12 4.42
CA LYS A 76 32.31 7.15 3.78
C LYS A 76 32.40 6.47 2.43
N THR A 77 31.36 5.74 2.07
CA THR A 77 31.30 4.97 0.83
C THR A 77 30.07 5.38 0.01
N SER A 78 30.17 5.24 -1.30
CA SER A 78 29.06 5.34 -2.25
C SER A 78 29.32 4.42 -3.44
N VAL A 79 28.33 4.22 -4.32
CA VAL A 79 28.55 3.44 -5.55
C VAL A 79 29.46 4.21 -6.52
N TYR A 80 30.49 3.53 -7.03
CA TYR A 80 31.36 4.07 -8.07
C TYR A 80 30.85 3.68 -9.45
N HIS A 81 30.76 4.68 -10.35
CA HIS A 81 30.44 4.49 -11.76
C HIS A 81 31.64 4.97 -12.59
N LYS A 82 32.18 4.12 -13.46
CA LYS A 82 33.29 4.49 -14.34
C LYS A 82 32.82 5.52 -15.37
N GLU A 83 33.56 6.62 -15.53
CA GLU A 83 33.18 7.75 -16.39
C GLU A 83 32.99 7.38 -17.87
N ALA A 84 33.71 6.35 -18.34
CA ALA A 84 33.64 5.86 -19.71
C ALA A 84 32.69 4.65 -19.91
N ALA A 85 32.04 4.16 -18.84
CA ALA A 85 31.11 3.05 -18.97
C ALA A 85 29.74 3.58 -19.42
N GLU A 86 29.29 3.15 -20.60
CA GLU A 86 27.89 3.27 -20.95
C GLU A 86 27.06 2.56 -19.88
N PRO A 87 25.90 3.12 -19.46
CA PRO A 87 25.07 2.57 -18.40
C PRO A 87 24.29 1.34 -18.91
N TYR A 88 24.99 0.32 -19.42
CA TYR A 88 24.41 -0.84 -20.06
C TYR A 88 24.16 -1.95 -19.03
N VAL A 89 22.93 -2.43 -18.99
CA VAL A 89 22.52 -3.65 -18.29
C VAL A 89 21.75 -4.54 -19.25
N VAL A 90 21.40 -5.77 -18.85
CA VAL A 90 20.65 -6.70 -19.70
C VAL A 90 19.38 -6.01 -20.24
N PRO A 91 19.24 -5.77 -21.56
CA PRO A 91 18.08 -5.04 -22.07
C PRO A 91 16.78 -5.78 -21.79
N PHE A 92 15.75 -5.07 -21.35
CA PHE A 92 14.48 -5.70 -20.93
C PHE A 92 13.76 -6.46 -22.06
N GLY A 93 14.01 -6.08 -23.31
CA GLY A 93 13.47 -6.75 -24.50
C GLY A 93 14.32 -7.89 -25.05
N SER A 94 15.39 -8.30 -24.35
CA SER A 94 16.22 -9.44 -24.76
C SER A 94 15.56 -10.78 -24.39
N ASP A 95 15.99 -11.88 -25.00
CA ASP A 95 15.41 -13.21 -24.82
C ASP A 95 15.92 -13.94 -23.55
N HIS A 96 16.09 -13.18 -22.45
CA HIS A 96 16.47 -13.76 -21.17
C HIS A 96 15.23 -14.17 -20.37
N PRO A 97 15.33 -15.20 -19.51
CA PRO A 97 14.26 -15.53 -18.59
C PRO A 97 13.87 -14.36 -17.68
N SER A 98 12.60 -14.28 -17.31
CA SER A 98 12.05 -13.16 -16.51
C SER A 98 12.78 -12.91 -15.19
N TYR A 99 13.32 -13.98 -14.56
CA TYR A 99 14.09 -13.86 -13.32
C TYR A 99 15.40 -13.10 -13.50
N VAL A 100 16.00 -13.08 -14.70
CA VAL A 100 17.26 -12.35 -14.97
C VAL A 100 17.01 -10.85 -14.88
N PHE A 101 15.92 -10.34 -15.46
CA PHE A 101 15.55 -8.93 -15.37
C PHE A 101 15.25 -8.53 -13.92
N ARG A 102 14.49 -9.36 -13.21
CA ARG A 102 14.18 -9.18 -11.80
C ARG A 102 15.45 -9.08 -10.95
N ASN A 103 16.35 -10.06 -11.10
CA ASN A 103 17.57 -10.14 -10.32
C ASN A 103 18.52 -8.98 -10.64
N THR A 104 18.59 -8.53 -11.90
CA THR A 104 19.41 -7.38 -12.29
C THR A 104 18.99 -6.13 -11.51
N VAL A 105 17.69 -5.88 -11.38
CA VAL A 105 17.15 -4.75 -10.60
C VAL A 105 17.40 -4.94 -9.10
N ASP A 106 17.13 -6.13 -8.56
CA ASP A 106 17.34 -6.42 -7.13
C ASP A 106 18.81 -6.28 -6.71
N THR A 107 19.75 -6.73 -7.56
CA THR A 107 21.20 -6.59 -7.32
C THR A 107 21.61 -5.13 -7.29
N ALA A 108 21.11 -4.31 -8.21
CA ALA A 108 21.42 -2.88 -8.24
C ALA A 108 20.88 -2.14 -7.01
N ILE A 109 19.64 -2.43 -6.59
CA ILE A 109 19.06 -1.85 -5.37
C ILE A 109 19.86 -2.26 -4.13
N THR A 110 20.19 -3.55 -4.02
CA THR A 110 20.97 -4.08 -2.90
C THR A 110 22.35 -3.42 -2.83
N ARG A 111 22.99 -3.21 -3.98
CA ARG A 111 24.27 -2.50 -4.11
C ARG A 111 24.16 -1.06 -3.64
N ALA A 112 23.11 -0.35 -4.07
CA ALA A 112 22.85 1.04 -3.68
C ALA A 112 22.76 1.19 -2.16
N ILE A 113 22.06 0.28 -1.48
CA ILE A 113 21.90 0.31 -0.02
C ILE A 113 23.21 -0.05 0.69
N ARG A 114 23.90 -1.12 0.27
CA ARG A 114 25.14 -1.58 0.91
C ARG A 114 26.25 -0.54 0.83
N TYR A 115 26.41 0.09 -0.34
CA TYR A 115 27.58 0.92 -0.61
C TYR A 115 27.40 2.37 -0.19
N SER A 116 26.17 2.86 -0.01
CA SER A 116 25.93 4.24 0.42
C SER A 116 25.99 4.37 1.94
N THR A 117 26.91 5.19 2.46
CA THR A 117 26.98 5.45 3.91
C THR A 117 25.86 6.37 4.38
N THR A 118 25.49 7.35 3.55
CA THR A 118 24.45 8.34 3.90
C THR A 118 23.19 8.17 3.03
N VAL A 119 22.06 8.63 3.56
CA VAL A 119 20.78 8.65 2.83
C VAL A 119 20.88 9.49 1.56
N ALA A 120 21.59 10.62 1.60
CA ALA A 120 21.79 11.48 0.43
C ALA A 120 22.56 10.75 -0.70
N GLN A 121 23.59 9.97 -0.35
CA GLN A 121 24.32 9.13 -1.32
C GLN A 121 23.43 8.04 -1.89
N PHE A 122 22.61 7.40 -1.05
CA PHE A 122 21.66 6.38 -1.47
C PHE A 122 20.61 6.94 -2.45
N GLU A 123 20.02 8.09 -2.15
CA GLU A 123 19.05 8.71 -3.04
C GLU A 123 19.65 9.09 -4.40
N LYS A 124 20.89 9.60 -4.39
CA LYS A 124 21.63 9.90 -5.62
C LYS A 124 21.78 8.64 -6.47
N GLU A 125 22.15 7.53 -5.85
CA GLU A 125 22.30 6.25 -6.53
C GLU A 125 20.97 5.70 -7.06
N ILE A 126 19.88 5.76 -6.30
CA ILE A 126 18.56 5.32 -6.77
C ILE A 126 18.14 6.10 -8.03
N ARG A 127 18.42 7.41 -8.08
CA ARG A 127 18.14 8.23 -9.28
C ARG A 127 18.99 7.78 -10.46
N GLN A 128 20.29 7.55 -10.26
CA GLN A 128 21.20 7.03 -11.30
C GLN A 128 20.75 5.66 -11.83
N MET A 129 20.46 4.74 -10.92
CA MET A 129 19.99 3.38 -11.21
C MET A 129 18.68 3.39 -12.00
N LYS A 130 17.68 4.19 -11.59
CA LYS A 130 16.40 4.31 -12.32
C LYS A 130 16.63 4.76 -13.76
N LEU A 131 17.48 5.77 -13.97
CA LEU A 131 17.82 6.27 -15.30
C LEU A 131 18.53 5.21 -16.15
N MET A 132 19.48 4.49 -15.56
CA MET A 132 20.15 3.36 -16.21
C MET A 132 19.13 2.28 -16.65
N PHE A 133 18.21 1.85 -15.79
CA PHE A 133 17.24 0.82 -16.17
C PHE A 133 16.26 1.28 -17.26
N LEU A 134 15.79 2.53 -17.19
CA LEU A 134 14.95 3.11 -18.24
C LEU A 134 15.69 3.21 -19.57
N TYR A 135 16.98 3.55 -19.54
CA TYR A 135 17.85 3.56 -20.71
C TYR A 135 17.94 2.18 -21.38
N ASN A 136 17.92 1.10 -20.59
CA ASN A 136 17.92 -0.29 -21.08
C ASN A 136 16.51 -0.88 -21.32
N GLY A 137 15.49 -0.02 -21.38
CA GLY A 137 14.13 -0.40 -21.77
C GLY A 137 13.28 -1.04 -20.67
N TYR A 138 13.72 -1.01 -19.40
CA TYR A 138 12.90 -1.52 -18.29
C TYR A 138 11.69 -0.61 -18.04
N PRO A 139 10.49 -1.16 -17.84
CA PRO A 139 9.31 -0.37 -17.45
C PRO A 139 9.50 0.30 -16.09
N SER A 140 9.17 1.60 -15.96
CA SER A 140 9.30 2.32 -14.68
C SER A 140 8.57 1.61 -13.54
N LYS A 141 7.35 1.13 -13.80
CA LYS A 141 6.54 0.37 -12.83
C LYS A 141 7.23 -0.91 -12.37
N HIS A 142 7.99 -1.57 -13.24
CA HIS A 142 8.75 -2.77 -12.86
C HIS A 142 9.89 -2.39 -11.89
N ILE A 143 10.61 -1.31 -12.17
CA ILE A 143 11.69 -0.81 -11.31
C ILE A 143 11.14 -0.40 -9.93
N ASP A 144 10.04 0.36 -9.91
CA ASP A 144 9.38 0.82 -8.68
C ASP A 144 8.81 -0.34 -7.86
N TRP A 145 8.16 -1.31 -8.51
CA TRP A 145 7.67 -2.52 -7.86
C TRP A 145 8.80 -3.33 -7.22
N ARG A 146 9.93 -3.52 -7.91
CA ARG A 146 11.10 -4.22 -7.35
C ARG A 146 11.68 -3.50 -6.16
N LEU A 147 11.78 -2.17 -6.23
CA LEU A 147 12.23 -1.34 -5.13
C LEU A 147 11.35 -1.58 -3.89
N THR A 148 10.02 -1.45 -4.04
CA THR A 148 9.05 -1.72 -2.98
C THR A 148 9.13 -3.16 -2.45
N ALA A 149 9.27 -4.15 -3.34
CA ALA A 149 9.36 -5.56 -2.96
C ALA A 149 10.61 -5.86 -2.13
N LEU A 150 11.78 -5.33 -2.52
CA LEU A 150 13.03 -5.55 -1.79
C LEU A 150 12.97 -4.92 -0.39
N PHE A 151 12.48 -3.69 -0.27
CA PHE A 151 12.32 -3.04 1.03
C PHE A 151 11.31 -3.78 1.92
N SER A 152 10.23 -4.30 1.34
CA SER A 152 9.23 -5.08 2.08
C SER A 152 9.77 -6.40 2.66
N LYS A 153 10.96 -6.86 2.23
CA LYS A 153 11.64 -8.05 2.77
C LYS A 153 12.38 -7.75 4.09
N TYR A 154 12.77 -6.50 4.32
CA TYR A 154 13.58 -6.11 5.48
C TYR A 154 12.86 -5.14 6.42
N LEU A 155 11.76 -4.54 5.96
CA LEU A 155 10.96 -3.56 6.68
C LEU A 155 9.47 -3.83 6.38
N SER A 156 8.58 -3.59 7.34
CA SER A 156 7.14 -3.72 7.10
C SER A 156 6.66 -2.69 6.06
N LYS A 157 5.67 -3.06 5.22
CA LYS A 157 5.18 -2.27 4.07
C LYS A 157 4.76 -0.82 4.41
N HIS A 158 4.55 -0.50 5.69
CA HIS A 158 4.18 0.84 6.17
C HIS A 158 5.32 1.87 6.23
N PHE A 159 6.59 1.48 6.01
CA PHE A 159 7.75 2.37 6.21
C PHE A 159 8.43 2.90 4.94
N LEU A 160 7.92 2.62 3.75
CA LEU A 160 8.64 2.90 2.49
C LEU A 160 8.75 4.38 2.09
N LEU A 161 7.82 5.23 2.51
CA LEU A 161 7.80 6.66 2.18
C LEU A 161 8.40 7.58 3.27
N PRO A 162 8.35 7.26 4.57
CA PRO A 162 9.04 8.06 5.60
C PRO A 162 10.56 7.82 5.71
N MET A 163 11.11 6.72 5.14
CA MET A 163 12.49 6.30 5.41
C MET A 163 13.57 7.22 4.82
N LEU A 164 13.29 7.94 3.73
CA LEU A 164 14.25 8.85 3.09
C LEU A 164 14.56 10.10 3.92
N ASN A 165 13.80 10.33 5.00
CA ASN A 165 14.01 11.45 5.91
C ASN A 165 14.56 11.02 7.28
N ASN A 166 14.86 9.74 7.50
CA ASN A 166 15.34 9.23 8.79
C ASN A 166 16.62 8.39 8.61
N SER A 167 17.76 8.95 9.07
CA SER A 167 19.09 8.35 8.97
C SER A 167 19.21 7.00 9.68
N ASP A 168 18.43 6.78 10.73
CA ASP A 168 18.60 5.66 11.65
C ASP A 168 17.99 4.38 11.07
N TYR A 169 16.82 4.50 10.41
CA TYR A 169 16.23 3.37 9.69
C TYR A 169 17.06 2.94 8.48
N PHE A 170 17.64 3.91 7.75
CA PHE A 170 18.57 3.58 6.67
C PHE A 170 19.83 2.89 7.20
N GLY A 171 20.36 3.37 8.33
CA GLY A 171 21.48 2.72 9.04
C GLY A 171 21.18 1.28 9.44
N TYR A 172 19.98 1.04 10.01
CA TYR A 172 19.51 -0.31 10.37
C TYR A 172 19.41 -1.24 9.16
N LEU A 173 18.74 -0.80 8.09
CA LEU A 173 18.58 -1.58 6.87
C LEU A 173 19.93 -1.90 6.22
N ARG A 174 20.82 -0.92 6.15
CA ARG A 174 22.18 -1.09 5.64
C ARG A 174 22.95 -2.09 6.49
N HIS A 175 22.86 -2.00 7.81
CA HIS A 175 23.49 -2.95 8.73
C HIS A 175 22.99 -4.37 8.49
N GLN A 176 21.66 -4.58 8.42
CA GLN A 176 21.06 -5.88 8.11
C GLN A 176 21.59 -6.45 6.78
N LEU A 177 21.64 -5.64 5.72
CA LEU A 177 22.12 -6.10 4.41
C LEU A 177 23.63 -6.41 4.36
N LEU A 178 24.43 -5.76 5.21
CA LEU A 178 25.86 -6.03 5.36
C LEU A 178 26.12 -7.27 6.21
N THR A 179 25.28 -7.55 7.22
CA THR A 179 25.43 -8.70 8.12
C THR A 179 24.71 -9.96 7.64
N THR A 180 23.73 -9.83 6.73
CA THR A 180 23.04 -10.96 6.09
C THR A 180 24.05 -11.75 5.25
N SER A 181 24.33 -12.97 5.70
CA SER A 181 25.15 -13.95 5.02
C SER A 181 24.51 -14.32 3.67
N THR A 182 25.23 -14.17 2.57
CA THR A 182 24.87 -14.81 1.29
C THR A 182 24.87 -16.34 1.43
N ASP A 183 24.12 -17.08 0.60
CA ASP A 183 24.08 -18.56 0.67
C ASP A 183 25.47 -19.19 0.54
N THR A 184 26.35 -18.57 -0.26
CA THR A 184 27.77 -18.94 -0.38
C THR A 184 28.53 -18.79 0.93
N THR A 185 28.21 -17.78 1.74
CA THR A 185 28.79 -17.61 3.10
C THR A 185 28.16 -18.54 4.13
N ASN A 186 26.94 -19.04 3.93
CA ASN A 186 26.35 -20.09 4.77
C ASN A 186 26.99 -21.46 4.50
N ASP A 187 27.28 -21.79 3.24
CA ASP A 187 28.07 -22.99 2.87
C ASP A 187 29.52 -22.92 3.39
N ILE A 188 30.12 -21.72 3.39
CA ILE A 188 31.46 -21.50 3.95
C ILE A 188 31.43 -21.49 5.50
N LYS A 189 30.36 -20.99 6.12
CA LYS A 189 30.16 -21.02 7.59
C LYS A 189 29.85 -22.43 8.10
N MET A 190 29.05 -23.23 7.39
CA MET A 190 28.83 -24.64 7.72
C MET A 190 30.12 -25.47 7.68
N LYS A 191 31.09 -25.11 6.83
CA LYS A 191 32.43 -25.71 6.81
C LYS A 191 33.39 -25.18 7.89
N ARG A 192 33.04 -24.07 8.57
CA ARG A 192 33.90 -23.40 9.57
C ARG A 192 33.33 -23.40 10.99
N SER A 193 32.09 -23.83 11.19
CA SER A 193 31.40 -23.81 12.48
C SER A 193 31.70 -25.01 13.40
N THR A 194 32.78 -25.76 13.17
CA THR A 194 33.36 -26.66 14.19
C THR A 194 34.25 -25.94 15.21
N THR A 195 34.41 -24.62 15.16
CA THR A 195 35.24 -23.93 16.16
C THR A 195 34.73 -22.54 16.53
N HIS A 196 34.37 -22.45 17.82
CA HIS A 196 34.25 -21.28 18.70
C HIS A 196 32.94 -20.45 18.76
N LYS A 197 32.37 -20.51 19.97
CA LYS A 197 31.33 -19.67 20.58
C LYS A 197 31.87 -18.31 21.07
N THR A 198 30.91 -17.47 21.49
CA THR A 198 30.97 -16.26 22.37
C THR A 198 31.55 -15.00 21.70
N HIS A 199 30.97 -13.79 21.77
CA HIS A 199 30.28 -13.08 22.87
C HIS A 199 29.34 -11.93 22.40
N GLU A 200 28.38 -11.54 23.25
CA GLU A 200 27.44 -10.39 23.14
C GLU A 200 28.09 -8.99 23.36
N LYS A 201 27.43 -7.90 22.94
CA LYS A 201 26.92 -6.85 23.86
C LYS A 201 26.03 -5.76 23.23
N ASN A 202 25.11 -5.29 24.07
CA ASN A 202 24.01 -4.33 23.96
C ASN A 202 24.37 -2.89 23.53
N MET A 203 23.41 -2.17 22.94
CA MET A 203 23.31 -0.70 23.01
C MET A 203 21.89 -0.25 23.40
N GLN A 204 21.84 0.75 24.27
CA GLN A 204 20.67 1.30 24.98
C GLN A 204 19.88 2.33 24.17
N ASN A 205 18.60 2.45 24.54
CA ASN A 205 17.61 3.45 24.13
C ASN A 205 18.04 4.91 24.42
N GLN A 206 17.79 5.82 23.47
CA GLN A 206 17.59 7.24 23.74
C GLN A 206 16.40 7.80 22.95
N VAL A 207 15.59 8.60 23.65
CA VAL A 207 14.39 9.31 23.20
C VAL A 207 14.80 10.70 22.69
N ILE A 208 14.35 11.13 21.50
CA ILE A 208 14.57 12.50 21.00
C ILE A 208 13.29 13.06 20.33
N GLN A 209 13.03 14.34 20.64
CA GLN A 209 11.90 15.21 20.26
C GLN A 209 11.94 15.66 18.77
N PRO A 210 10.84 16.19 18.20
CA PRO A 210 10.77 16.57 16.78
C PRO A 210 11.43 17.92 16.47
N ILE A 211 12.02 18.06 15.27
CA ILE A 211 12.60 19.30 14.74
C ILE A 211 11.88 19.70 13.43
N ASP A 212 11.72 21.01 13.30
CA ASP A 212 11.04 21.81 12.27
C ASP A 212 11.51 21.57 10.83
N THR A 213 10.58 21.66 9.88
CA THR A 213 10.82 21.53 8.43
C THR A 213 10.68 22.86 7.72
N ASP A 214 11.78 23.45 7.26
CA ASP A 214 11.77 24.44 6.18
C ASP A 214 13.15 24.52 5.51
N GLU A 215 13.26 24.02 4.27
CA GLU A 215 14.23 24.46 3.24
C GLU A 215 14.19 23.50 2.02
N LEU A 216 13.33 23.79 1.03
CA LEU A 216 13.24 23.01 -0.21
C LEU A 216 12.90 23.92 -1.42
N THR A 217 13.65 25.01 -1.61
CA THR A 217 13.40 25.94 -2.73
C THR A 217 14.68 26.47 -3.34
N THR A 218 15.41 25.65 -4.13
CA THR A 218 16.36 26.11 -5.18
C THR A 218 17.09 24.94 -5.89
N ARG A 219 16.37 24.12 -6.68
CA ARG A 219 17.02 23.12 -7.57
C ARG A 219 16.55 23.26 -9.02
N LYS A 220 17.49 23.16 -9.98
CA LYS A 220 17.20 23.14 -11.42
C LYS A 220 16.50 21.83 -11.81
N ARG A 221 15.74 21.82 -12.91
CA ARG A 221 14.78 20.76 -13.23
C ARG A 221 15.11 20.16 -14.59
N LEU A 222 15.23 18.83 -14.67
CA LEU A 222 15.37 18.12 -15.94
C LEU A 222 14.10 17.31 -16.18
N ILE A 223 13.29 17.78 -17.11
CA ILE A 223 12.00 17.18 -17.39
C ILE A 223 12.10 16.38 -18.68
N ILE A 224 11.92 15.06 -18.60
CA ILE A 224 11.94 14.17 -19.76
C ILE A 224 10.48 13.80 -20.10
N HIS A 225 9.94 14.43 -21.13
CA HIS A 225 8.55 14.29 -21.59
C HIS A 225 8.39 13.24 -22.69
N ARG A 226 7.39 12.32 -22.63
CA ARG A 226 6.88 11.60 -23.84
C ARG A 226 5.43 11.10 -23.74
N ARG A 227 4.80 10.88 -24.90
CA ARG A 227 3.36 10.56 -25.07
C ARG A 227 2.92 9.11 -24.76
N HIS A 228 3.80 8.09 -24.79
CA HIS A 228 3.41 6.67 -24.62
C HIS A 228 4.55 5.79 -24.08
N GLU A 229 4.30 4.95 -23.05
CA GLU A 229 5.29 4.04 -22.43
C GLU A 229 5.72 2.88 -23.36
N LYS A 230 4.83 2.33 -24.20
CA LYS A 230 5.11 1.20 -25.11
C LYS A 230 6.14 1.49 -26.23
N ARG A 231 6.66 2.72 -26.34
CA ARG A 231 7.64 3.15 -27.37
C ARG A 231 8.99 3.59 -26.82
N LEU A 232 9.27 3.41 -25.52
CA LEU A 232 10.60 3.69 -24.95
C LEU A 232 11.68 2.79 -25.56
N ALA A 233 11.38 1.50 -25.73
CA ALA A 233 12.28 0.53 -26.38
C ALA A 233 12.61 0.88 -27.85
N ASN A 234 11.73 1.60 -28.55
CA ASN A 234 11.90 1.91 -29.99
C ASN A 234 12.71 3.20 -30.25
N ASN A 235 13.30 3.83 -29.23
CA ASN A 235 14.01 5.10 -29.37
C ASN A 235 15.27 5.20 -28.49
N HIS A 236 16.07 4.13 -28.46
CA HIS A 236 17.39 4.12 -27.79
C HIS A 236 18.22 5.37 -28.12
N ARG A 237 18.19 5.83 -29.37
CA ARG A 237 18.92 7.01 -29.87
C ARG A 237 18.59 8.32 -29.14
N HIS A 238 17.31 8.57 -28.82
CA HIS A 238 16.90 9.81 -28.15
C HIS A 238 17.27 9.84 -26.67
N ILE A 239 17.24 8.69 -25.98
CA ILE A 239 17.70 8.60 -24.59
C ILE A 239 19.22 8.70 -24.54
N HIS A 240 19.92 8.14 -25.53
CA HIS A 240 21.37 8.27 -25.71
C HIS A 240 21.81 9.73 -25.95
N GLU A 241 21.07 10.48 -26.77
CA GLU A 241 21.31 11.91 -27.00
C GLU A 241 20.98 12.77 -25.77
N LEU A 242 19.90 12.45 -25.04
CA LEU A 242 19.57 13.08 -23.76
C LEU A 242 20.66 12.83 -22.72
N TRP A 243 21.10 11.58 -22.58
CA TRP A 243 22.20 11.20 -21.71
C TRP A 243 23.46 12.00 -22.03
N GLY A 244 23.91 11.99 -23.29
CA GLY A 244 25.10 12.75 -23.71
C GLY A 244 25.01 14.26 -23.46
N ARG A 245 23.82 14.88 -23.60
CA ARG A 245 23.62 16.33 -23.43
C ARG A 245 23.44 16.80 -21.99
N THR A 246 22.98 15.95 -21.08
CA THR A 246 22.63 16.35 -19.70
C THR A 246 23.51 15.71 -18.63
N PHE A 247 24.02 14.49 -18.85
CA PHE A 247 24.81 13.81 -17.81
C PHE A 247 26.27 14.26 -17.74
N HIS A 248 26.90 14.66 -18.85
CA HIS A 248 28.30 15.10 -18.82
C HIS A 248 28.50 16.56 -18.36
N GLN A 249 27.44 17.35 -18.21
CA GLN A 249 27.53 18.79 -17.95
C GLN A 249 26.81 19.28 -16.67
N THR A 250 26.02 18.45 -15.98
CA THR A 250 25.28 18.88 -14.76
C THR A 250 25.35 17.87 -13.63
N GLU A 251 25.60 18.36 -12.40
CA GLU A 251 25.55 17.55 -11.18
C GLU A 251 24.11 17.05 -10.91
N ILE A 252 23.97 15.72 -10.80
CA ILE A 252 22.70 14.99 -10.60
C ILE A 252 21.90 15.48 -9.38
N MET A 253 22.57 16.06 -8.37
CA MET A 253 21.92 16.58 -7.15
C MET A 253 20.99 17.76 -7.42
N ASN A 254 21.20 18.48 -8.53
CA ASN A 254 20.39 19.62 -8.94
C ASN A 254 19.41 19.27 -10.05
N THR A 255 19.02 18.00 -10.15
CA THR A 255 18.16 17.50 -11.21
C THR A 255 16.97 16.72 -10.65
N VAL A 256 15.78 17.32 -10.70
CA VAL A 256 14.52 16.59 -10.46
C VAL A 256 14.15 15.84 -11.73
N LEU A 257 14.20 14.51 -11.68
CA LEU A 257 13.77 13.65 -12.77
C LEU A 257 12.25 13.46 -12.69
N ILE A 258 11.52 14.12 -13.58
CA ILE A 258 10.08 13.93 -13.76
C ILE A 258 9.88 13.13 -15.04
N ILE A 259 9.49 11.88 -14.90
CA ILE A 259 9.10 11.01 -16.01
C ILE A 259 7.57 10.97 -16.02
N GLY A 260 6.99 11.57 -17.05
CA GLY A 260 5.55 11.68 -17.17
C GLY A 260 5.12 11.84 -18.62
N THR A 261 3.90 11.43 -18.90
CA THR A 261 3.20 11.78 -20.13
C THR A 261 2.48 13.12 -19.94
N TYR A 262 1.94 13.71 -21.01
CA TYR A 262 1.16 14.96 -20.94
C TYR A 262 -0.11 14.86 -20.04
N LEU A 263 -0.39 13.66 -19.52
CA LEU A 263 -1.47 13.33 -18.59
C LEU A 263 -1.04 13.40 -17.12
N ASN A 264 0.25 13.65 -16.84
CA ASN A 264 0.75 13.77 -15.47
C ASN A 264 0.30 15.12 -14.86
N HIS A 265 -0.67 15.07 -13.95
CA HIS A 265 -1.35 16.23 -13.35
C HIS A 265 -0.40 17.19 -12.62
N ASN A 266 0.68 16.68 -12.03
CA ASN A 266 1.68 17.51 -11.34
C ASN A 266 2.46 18.42 -12.29
N LEU A 267 2.74 17.94 -13.50
CA LEU A 267 3.42 18.70 -14.55
C LEU A 267 2.49 19.75 -15.20
N LYS A 268 1.20 19.42 -15.29
CA LYS A 268 0.15 20.33 -15.78
C LYS A 268 -0.12 21.47 -14.79
N CYS A 269 -0.17 21.19 -13.49
CA CYS A 269 -0.29 22.20 -12.44
C CYS A 269 0.91 23.16 -12.41
N GLU A 270 2.12 22.66 -12.63
CA GLU A 270 3.33 23.49 -12.64
C GLU A 270 3.43 24.42 -13.87
N LEU A 271 2.89 24.00 -15.02
CA LEU A 271 2.76 24.81 -16.21
C LEU A 271 1.59 25.81 -16.14
N MET A 272 0.51 25.45 -15.43
CA MET A 272 -0.71 26.27 -15.31
C MET A 272 -0.67 27.31 -14.18
N ALA A 273 0.20 27.14 -13.18
CA ALA A 273 0.41 28.11 -12.10
C ALA A 273 0.87 29.51 -12.61
N ASN A 274 1.37 29.61 -13.84
CA ASN A 274 1.81 30.87 -14.44
C ASN A 274 0.74 31.61 -15.25
N THR A 275 -0.51 31.13 -15.35
CA THR A 275 -1.39 31.59 -16.45
C THR A 275 -2.77 32.14 -16.09
N ILE A 276 -3.35 31.97 -14.90
CA ILE A 276 -4.77 32.38 -14.74
C ILE A 276 -5.04 33.19 -13.47
N LYS A 277 -5.18 34.52 -13.66
CA LYS A 277 -5.90 35.45 -12.80
C LYS A 277 -7.32 35.66 -13.36
N HIS A 278 -8.29 35.68 -12.44
CA HIS A 278 -9.69 36.14 -12.55
C HIS A 278 -10.71 35.32 -13.36
N ILE A 279 -11.85 34.99 -12.73
CA ILE A 279 -13.22 35.48 -13.04
C ILE A 279 -14.25 34.86 -12.04
N PRO A 280 -15.39 35.52 -11.70
CA PRO A 280 -16.22 35.25 -10.52
C PRO A 280 -17.59 34.57 -10.80
N PHE A 281 -18.19 34.02 -9.72
CA PHE A 281 -19.47 33.28 -9.65
C PHE A 281 -20.73 34.16 -9.53
N ALA A 282 -21.86 33.70 -10.08
CA ALA A 282 -23.20 34.23 -9.86
C ALA A 282 -24.19 33.14 -9.39
N ARG A 283 -25.09 33.49 -8.45
CA ARG A 283 -26.08 32.61 -7.79
C ARG A 283 -27.48 32.79 -8.37
N HIS A 284 -28.23 31.71 -8.56
CA HIS A 284 -29.70 31.74 -8.67
C HIS A 284 -30.34 30.62 -7.85
N ALA A 285 -31.51 30.95 -7.26
CA ALA A 285 -32.29 30.10 -6.36
C ALA A 285 -33.68 29.87 -6.96
N THR A 286 -34.26 28.67 -6.80
CA THR A 286 -35.67 28.40 -7.16
C THR A 286 -36.37 27.43 -6.21
N LYS A 287 -37.70 27.61 -6.13
CA LYS A 287 -38.68 27.21 -5.10
C LYS A 287 -39.18 25.75 -5.20
N ARG A 288 -39.56 25.18 -4.05
CA ARG A 288 -40.26 23.88 -3.84
C ARG A 288 -41.74 23.93 -4.22
N THR A 289 -42.27 22.81 -4.71
CA THR A 289 -43.72 22.52 -4.83
C THR A 289 -44.02 21.21 -4.08
N LYS A 290 -44.99 21.23 -3.17
CA LYS A 290 -45.45 20.07 -2.38
C LYS A 290 -46.45 19.23 -3.20
N CYS A 291 -46.33 17.91 -3.14
CA CYS A 291 -47.37 16.98 -3.56
C CYS A 291 -47.76 16.04 -2.40
N ASN A 292 -49.05 15.73 -2.31
CA ASN A 292 -49.74 14.95 -1.27
C ASN A 292 -49.95 13.47 -1.69
N MET A 293 -50.33 12.64 -0.70
CA MET A 293 -50.91 11.26 -0.74
C MET A 293 -49.88 10.11 -0.67
N ARG A 294 -50.09 8.96 0.02
CA ARG A 294 -51.28 8.11 0.26
C ARG A 294 -50.96 7.12 1.41
N LEU A 295 -51.97 6.58 2.11
CA LEU A 295 -51.83 5.45 3.07
C LEU A 295 -51.33 4.18 2.32
N GLY A 296 -50.01 4.01 2.20
CA GLY A 296 -49.36 2.84 1.59
C GLY A 296 -48.74 1.92 2.65
N SER A 297 -48.49 0.66 2.29
CA SER A 297 -47.79 -0.32 3.15
C SER A 297 -46.49 0.26 3.71
N MET A 298 -46.24 0.09 5.01
CA MET A 298 -45.05 0.59 5.71
C MET A 298 -43.81 -0.17 5.25
N THR A 299 -43.25 0.35 4.16
CA THR A 299 -42.08 -0.19 3.48
C THR A 299 -40.96 0.82 3.58
N VAL A 300 -39.74 0.31 3.62
CA VAL A 300 -38.49 1.07 3.55
C VAL A 300 -37.70 0.52 2.38
N ARG A 301 -37.12 1.41 1.59
CA ARG A 301 -36.17 1.05 0.55
C ARG A 301 -34.77 1.31 1.05
N VAL A 302 -33.90 0.30 1.01
CA VAL A 302 -32.50 0.43 1.42
C VAL A 302 -31.62 0.21 0.20
N VAL A 303 -30.78 1.19 -0.09
CA VAL A 303 -29.82 1.19 -1.21
C VAL A 303 -28.42 1.03 -0.62
N SER A 304 -27.58 0.20 -1.24
CA SER A 304 -26.15 0.12 -0.98
C SER A 304 -25.38 0.40 -2.28
N TYR A 305 -24.37 1.27 -2.21
CA TYR A 305 -23.56 1.58 -3.39
C TYR A 305 -22.12 2.00 -3.05
N ASN A 306 -21.14 1.19 -3.48
CA ASN A 306 -19.74 1.62 -3.56
C ASN A 306 -19.58 2.51 -4.80
N ILE A 307 -19.27 3.79 -4.60
CA ILE A 307 -19.27 4.80 -5.67
C ILE A 307 -17.90 5.02 -6.34
N LEU A 308 -16.91 4.18 -5.99
CA LEU A 308 -15.53 4.24 -6.45
C LEU A 308 -14.88 5.62 -6.25
N VAL A 309 -13.93 5.67 -5.30
CA VAL A 309 -13.21 6.90 -4.96
C VAL A 309 -12.52 7.51 -6.20
N PRO A 310 -12.59 8.84 -6.43
CA PRO A 310 -12.01 9.50 -7.59
C PRO A 310 -10.55 9.17 -7.89
N ILE A 311 -9.72 9.05 -6.84
CA ILE A 311 -8.29 8.77 -6.99
C ILE A 311 -8.00 7.34 -7.47
N TYR A 312 -8.95 6.41 -7.33
CA TYR A 312 -8.85 5.07 -7.91
C TYR A 312 -9.37 5.06 -9.33
N ALA A 313 -10.49 5.74 -9.61
CA ALA A 313 -11.05 5.89 -10.95
C ALA A 313 -10.11 6.64 -11.92
N ASP A 314 -9.37 7.67 -11.45
CA ASP A 314 -8.42 8.46 -12.26
C ASP A 314 -7.10 7.71 -12.54
N ARG A 315 -7.23 6.43 -12.90
CA ARG A 315 -6.17 5.50 -13.27
C ARG A 315 -6.59 4.72 -14.51
N PRO A 316 -6.61 5.34 -15.70
CA PRO A 316 -6.99 4.66 -16.95
C PRO A 316 -6.10 3.45 -17.28
N GLU A 317 -4.92 3.34 -16.68
CA GLU A 317 -4.09 2.13 -16.76
C GLU A 317 -4.67 0.93 -15.99
N ILE A 318 -5.47 1.17 -14.95
CA ILE A 318 -6.15 0.13 -14.17
C ILE A 318 -7.43 -0.24 -14.89
N TYR A 319 -8.28 0.74 -15.21
CA TYR A 319 -9.51 0.54 -15.98
C TYR A 319 -9.25 0.64 -17.48
N SER A 320 -8.33 -0.19 -17.98
CA SER A 320 -7.82 -0.10 -19.36
C SER A 320 -8.87 -0.35 -20.45
N LYS A 321 -10.01 -0.94 -20.07
CA LYS A 321 -11.17 -1.18 -20.93
C LYS A 321 -12.21 -0.06 -20.88
N CYS A 322 -12.13 0.82 -19.89
CA CYS A 322 -12.95 2.01 -19.81
C CYS A 322 -12.33 3.13 -20.65
N ARG A 323 -13.16 3.87 -21.37
CA ARG A 323 -12.69 5.08 -22.08
C ARG A 323 -12.35 6.16 -21.02
N PRO A 324 -11.16 6.79 -21.06
CA PRO A 324 -10.71 7.71 -20.01
C PRO A 324 -11.64 8.89 -19.70
N GLU A 325 -12.45 9.32 -20.67
CA GLU A 325 -13.48 10.35 -20.47
C GLU A 325 -14.56 9.93 -19.47
N PHE A 326 -14.88 8.63 -19.38
CA PHE A 326 -15.89 8.11 -18.48
C PHE A 326 -15.37 7.89 -17.07
N LEU A 327 -14.04 7.79 -16.90
CA LEU A 327 -13.39 7.71 -15.59
C LEU A 327 -13.33 9.05 -14.84
N LYS A 328 -13.51 10.16 -15.56
CA LYS A 328 -13.46 11.50 -14.98
C LYS A 328 -14.50 11.66 -13.88
N THR A 329 -14.09 12.25 -12.76
CA THR A 329 -14.94 12.52 -11.60
C THR A 329 -16.26 13.18 -11.98
N ASP A 330 -16.24 14.21 -12.83
CA ASP A 330 -17.46 14.92 -13.24
C ASP A 330 -18.43 14.03 -14.03
N HIS A 331 -17.90 13.17 -14.92
CA HIS A 331 -18.73 12.24 -15.70
C HIS A 331 -19.40 11.22 -14.78
N ARG A 332 -18.59 10.56 -13.93
CA ARG A 332 -19.08 9.57 -12.96
C ARG A 332 -20.07 10.20 -11.99
N TRP A 333 -19.77 11.39 -11.48
CA TRP A 333 -20.65 12.11 -10.56
C TRP A 333 -22.02 12.38 -11.16
N ASN A 334 -22.09 12.80 -12.43
CA ASN A 334 -23.37 13.04 -13.09
C ASN A 334 -24.24 11.77 -13.16
N LEU A 335 -23.63 10.62 -13.43
CA LEU A 335 -24.31 9.33 -13.45
C LEU A 335 -24.70 8.88 -12.03
N ILE A 336 -23.78 8.94 -11.06
CA ILE A 336 -24.04 8.59 -9.65
C ILE A 336 -25.22 9.41 -9.15
N ARG A 337 -25.18 10.74 -9.34
CA ARG A 337 -26.25 11.65 -8.95
C ARG A 337 -27.58 11.24 -9.57
N SER A 338 -27.60 10.96 -10.87
CA SER A 338 -28.82 10.54 -11.59
C SER A 338 -29.37 9.21 -11.05
N GLN A 339 -28.52 8.24 -10.77
CA GLN A 339 -28.96 6.93 -10.25
C GLN A 339 -29.51 7.06 -8.82
N LEU A 340 -28.82 7.80 -7.94
CA LEU A 340 -29.30 8.06 -6.58
C LEU A 340 -30.63 8.83 -6.57
N GLU A 341 -30.77 9.83 -7.45
CA GLU A 341 -32.01 10.61 -7.57
C GLU A 341 -33.19 9.74 -8.04
N GLN A 342 -32.96 8.81 -8.97
CA GLN A 342 -33.98 7.83 -9.39
C GLN A 342 -34.47 6.98 -8.22
N GLU A 343 -33.57 6.50 -7.36
CA GLU A 343 -33.93 5.70 -6.19
C GLU A 343 -34.74 6.49 -5.17
N VAL A 344 -34.34 7.74 -4.90
CA VAL A 344 -35.09 8.66 -4.02
C VAL A 344 -36.50 8.92 -4.58
N HIS A 345 -36.66 9.00 -5.90
CA HIS A 345 -37.97 9.18 -6.54
C HIS A 345 -38.79 7.88 -6.61
N HIS A 346 -38.14 6.73 -6.63
CA HIS A 346 -38.80 5.43 -6.68
C HIS A 346 -39.60 5.14 -5.40
N HIS A 347 -39.09 5.57 -4.25
CA HIS A 347 -39.71 5.26 -2.96
C HIS A 347 -39.51 6.39 -1.93
N GLU A 348 -40.58 6.79 -1.24
CA GLU A 348 -40.54 7.93 -0.28
C GLU A 348 -39.63 7.68 0.94
N ASN A 349 -39.60 6.43 1.42
CA ASN A 349 -38.80 6.02 2.57
C ASN A 349 -37.51 5.33 2.09
N THR A 350 -36.70 6.03 1.29
CA THR A 350 -35.43 5.51 0.78
C THR A 350 -34.28 5.89 1.70
N ILE A 351 -33.48 4.91 2.11
CA ILE A 351 -32.24 5.07 2.89
C ILE A 351 -31.08 4.69 1.98
N ILE A 352 -30.10 5.58 1.83
CA ILE A 352 -28.97 5.38 0.92
C ILE A 352 -27.70 5.17 1.74
N CYS A 353 -27.09 4.00 1.59
CA CYS A 353 -25.81 3.65 2.21
C CYS A 353 -24.71 3.65 1.14
N LEU A 354 -23.66 4.43 1.36
CA LEU A 354 -22.57 4.61 0.42
C LEU A 354 -21.25 4.11 1.00
N GLN A 355 -20.42 3.51 0.15
CA GLN A 355 -19.04 3.13 0.42
C GLN A 355 -18.11 3.91 -0.53
N GLU A 356 -16.83 4.04 -0.15
CA GLU A 356 -15.84 4.84 -0.88
C GLU A 356 -16.20 6.33 -1.08
N LEU A 357 -16.92 6.92 -0.12
CA LEU A 357 -17.05 8.38 -0.07
C LEU A 357 -15.66 8.98 0.07
N SER A 358 -15.40 10.09 -0.60
CA SER A 358 -14.08 10.71 -0.61
C SER A 358 -14.14 12.15 -0.18
N LEU A 359 -13.03 12.71 0.33
CA LEU A 359 -12.97 14.13 0.66
C LEU A 359 -13.22 15.01 -0.57
N THR A 360 -12.82 14.56 -1.76
CA THR A 360 -13.07 15.27 -3.03
C THR A 360 -14.57 15.33 -3.38
N LEU A 361 -15.30 14.22 -3.25
CA LEU A 361 -16.73 14.16 -3.62
C LEU A 361 -17.69 14.58 -2.49
N LEU A 362 -17.22 14.59 -1.24
CA LEU A 362 -18.08 14.84 -0.08
C LEU A 362 -18.88 16.16 -0.16
N PRO A 363 -18.32 17.31 -0.55
CA PRO A 363 -19.10 18.55 -0.65
C PRO A 363 -20.25 18.46 -1.67
N GLU A 364 -20.02 17.80 -2.80
CA GLU A 364 -21.04 17.59 -3.83
C GLU A 364 -22.14 16.64 -3.33
N LEU A 365 -21.78 15.56 -2.63
CA LEU A 365 -22.74 14.66 -1.98
C LEU A 365 -23.58 15.35 -0.92
N GLU A 366 -22.96 16.13 -0.03
CA GLU A 366 -23.67 16.89 1.02
C GLU A 366 -24.66 17.89 0.41
N LEU A 367 -24.24 18.62 -0.63
CA LEU A 367 -25.12 19.52 -1.36
C LEU A 367 -26.26 18.74 -2.01
N PHE A 368 -25.97 17.66 -2.75
CA PHE A 368 -26.96 16.84 -3.42
C PHE A 368 -28.05 16.33 -2.45
N PHE A 369 -27.66 15.67 -1.36
CA PHE A 369 -28.63 15.16 -0.39
C PHE A 369 -29.43 16.29 0.27
N ARG A 370 -28.80 17.43 0.57
CA ARG A 370 -29.51 18.59 1.11
C ARG A 370 -30.58 19.15 0.16
N HIS A 371 -30.32 19.14 -1.16
CA HIS A 371 -31.34 19.54 -2.15
C HIS A 371 -32.54 18.58 -2.17
N LEU A 372 -32.30 17.30 -1.91
CA LEU A 372 -33.33 16.26 -1.84
C LEU A 372 -34.07 16.19 -0.49
N ASP A 373 -33.77 17.08 0.47
CA ASP A 373 -34.28 17.01 1.85
C ASP A 373 -33.78 15.80 2.63
N TYR A 374 -32.56 15.35 2.34
CA TYR A 374 -31.87 14.27 3.04
C TYR A 374 -30.76 14.82 3.94
N THR A 375 -30.47 14.06 5.00
CA THR A 375 -29.30 14.27 5.86
C THR A 375 -28.33 13.13 5.66
N LEU A 376 -27.08 13.44 5.29
CA LEU A 376 -25.99 12.47 5.16
C LEU A 376 -25.17 12.42 6.46
N PHE A 377 -25.09 11.25 7.07
CA PHE A 377 -24.15 10.93 8.15
C PHE A 377 -22.98 10.15 7.58
N HIS A 378 -21.75 10.59 7.81
CA HIS A 378 -20.57 9.97 7.21
C HIS A 378 -19.40 9.91 8.18
N HIS A 379 -18.47 9.00 7.89
CA HIS A 379 -17.18 8.93 8.57
C HIS A 379 -16.08 8.57 7.59
N LEU A 380 -15.21 9.55 7.33
CA LEU A 380 -14.00 9.41 6.53
C LEU A 380 -12.87 8.86 7.40
N TYR A 381 -12.47 7.60 7.16
CA TYR A 381 -11.43 6.92 7.94
C TYR A 381 -10.12 6.72 7.17
N GLY A 382 -10.13 6.99 5.86
CA GLY A 382 -8.96 6.87 5.01
C GLY A 382 -7.87 7.91 5.29
N LYS A 383 -6.85 7.91 4.42
CA LYS A 383 -5.73 8.86 4.46
C LYS A 383 -5.57 9.51 3.08
N ARG A 384 -4.61 10.43 2.96
CA ARG A 384 -4.35 11.14 1.71
C ARG A 384 -4.23 10.26 0.44
N HIS A 385 -3.66 9.06 0.55
CA HIS A 385 -3.42 8.18 -0.62
C HIS A 385 -4.69 7.52 -1.18
N ASN A 386 -5.77 7.48 -0.41
CA ASN A 386 -7.08 6.99 -0.83
C ASN A 386 -8.16 8.07 -0.69
N ASP A 387 -7.77 9.35 -0.79
CA ASP A 387 -8.66 10.50 -0.70
C ASP A 387 -9.57 10.50 0.55
N PHE A 388 -9.00 10.07 1.67
CA PHE A 388 -9.69 9.95 2.95
C PHE A 388 -10.99 9.14 2.84
N MET A 389 -10.96 8.04 2.08
CA MET A 389 -12.17 7.28 1.81
C MET A 389 -12.93 6.84 3.07
N GLY A 390 -14.25 6.73 2.99
CA GLY A 390 -15.10 6.38 4.12
C GLY A 390 -16.44 5.77 3.72
N THR A 391 -17.35 5.74 4.68
CA THR A 391 -18.75 5.27 4.51
C THR A 391 -19.73 6.37 4.90
N GLY A 392 -20.97 6.26 4.44
CA GLY A 392 -22.05 7.17 4.82
C GLY A 392 -23.45 6.57 4.67
N ILE A 393 -24.39 7.11 5.44
CA ILE A 393 -25.82 6.79 5.39
C ILE A 393 -26.59 8.10 5.24
N ALA A 394 -27.42 8.21 4.20
CA ALA A 394 -28.34 9.31 4.00
C ALA A 394 -29.79 8.87 4.24
N ILE A 395 -30.53 9.66 5.02
CA ILE A 395 -31.95 9.46 5.31
C ILE A 395 -32.77 10.71 4.97
N PRO A 396 -34.04 10.57 4.56
CA PRO A 396 -34.91 11.71 4.29
C PRO A 396 -35.31 12.40 5.60
N ALA A 397 -35.57 13.70 5.54
CA ALA A 397 -36.06 14.50 6.67
C ALA A 397 -37.43 14.06 7.22
N SER A 398 -38.14 13.19 6.50
CA SER A 398 -39.37 12.55 6.97
C SER A 398 -39.14 11.46 8.02
N MET A 399 -37.92 10.93 8.14
CA MET A 399 -37.56 9.93 9.15
C MET A 399 -37.02 10.61 10.42
N GLU A 400 -37.42 10.11 11.57
CA GLU A 400 -36.87 10.53 12.86
C GLU A 400 -35.63 9.69 13.17
N LEU A 401 -34.49 10.34 13.39
CA LEU A 401 -33.27 9.69 13.86
C LEU A 401 -33.31 9.55 15.38
N ASN A 402 -33.41 8.32 15.87
CA ASN A 402 -33.43 8.01 17.30
C ASN A 402 -32.01 7.91 17.88
N SER A 403 -31.09 7.31 17.13
CA SER A 403 -29.68 7.18 17.54
C SER A 403 -28.75 7.05 16.34
N LEU A 404 -27.48 7.44 16.54
CA LEU A 404 -26.38 7.29 15.60
C LEU A 404 -25.16 6.77 16.36
N SER A 405 -24.58 5.68 15.88
CA SER A 405 -23.34 5.08 16.38
C SER A 405 -22.32 4.99 15.25
N ILE A 406 -21.11 5.47 15.51
CA ILE A 406 -19.98 5.35 14.58
C ILE A 406 -18.87 4.62 15.32
N ILE A 407 -18.55 3.40 14.88
CA ILE A 407 -17.64 2.51 15.57
C ILE A 407 -16.49 2.15 14.63
N ARG A 408 -15.26 2.54 14.97
CA ARG A 408 -14.07 2.00 14.30
C ARG A 408 -13.83 0.60 14.83
N ILE A 409 -13.89 -0.38 13.93
CA ILE A 409 -13.87 -1.80 14.32
C ILE A 409 -12.52 -2.18 14.94
N GLY A 410 -11.40 -1.65 14.43
CA GLY A 410 -10.08 -1.87 15.03
C GLY A 410 -9.98 -1.40 16.49
N ASP A 411 -10.56 -0.23 16.81
CA ASP A 411 -10.60 0.31 18.17
C ASP A 411 -11.50 -0.54 19.09
N TYR A 412 -12.64 -1.03 18.57
CA TYR A 412 -13.48 -1.97 19.30
C TYR A 412 -12.74 -3.27 19.60
N ILE A 413 -12.07 -3.86 18.60
CA ILE A 413 -11.26 -5.07 18.79
C ILE A 413 -10.20 -4.82 19.87
N HIS A 414 -9.54 -3.67 19.84
CA HIS A 414 -8.58 -3.31 20.87
C HIS A 414 -9.19 -3.28 22.28
N SER A 415 -10.41 -2.79 22.43
CA SER A 415 -11.10 -2.73 23.73
C SER A 415 -11.43 -4.10 24.35
N ILE A 416 -11.60 -5.12 23.51
CA ILE A 416 -11.88 -6.52 23.92
C ILE A 416 -10.62 -7.40 23.94
N SER A 417 -9.45 -6.82 23.68
CA SER A 417 -8.16 -7.52 23.61
C SER A 417 -7.24 -7.09 24.75
N LYS A 418 -6.78 -8.04 25.56
CA LYS A 418 -5.78 -7.78 26.61
C LYS A 418 -4.43 -8.38 26.22
N PRO A 419 -3.31 -7.65 26.29
CA PRO A 419 -1.99 -8.26 26.09
C PRO A 419 -1.78 -9.41 27.07
N ARG A 420 -1.35 -10.58 26.59
CA ARG A 420 -1.01 -11.69 27.48
C ARG A 420 0.22 -11.32 28.30
N GLU A 421 0.16 -11.57 29.61
CA GLU A 421 1.34 -11.45 30.45
C GLU A 421 2.39 -12.46 29.99
N LYS A 422 3.62 -12.01 29.72
CA LYS A 422 4.74 -12.92 29.46
C LYS A 422 4.90 -13.81 30.70
N PRO A 423 4.98 -15.14 30.56
CA PRO A 423 5.24 -15.99 31.72
C PRO A 423 6.55 -15.52 32.36
N VAL A 424 6.48 -15.10 33.61
CA VAL A 424 7.65 -14.97 34.47
C VAL A 424 8.20 -16.38 34.60
N ASN A 425 9.38 -16.64 34.05
CA ASN A 425 10.04 -17.94 34.09
C ASN A 425 10.23 -18.42 35.54
N LEU A 426 9.24 -19.15 36.06
CA LEU A 426 9.41 -20.06 37.19
C LEU A 426 9.84 -21.40 36.59
N LEU A 427 11.15 -21.64 36.66
CA LEU A 427 11.77 -22.92 36.36
C LEU A 427 11.12 -24.02 37.20
N THR A 428 10.29 -24.89 36.61
CA THR A 428 10.15 -26.28 37.09
C THR A 428 9.75 -27.26 35.98
N SER A 429 10.62 -28.28 35.84
CA SER A 429 10.42 -29.63 35.29
C SER A 429 10.75 -29.91 33.82
N GLU A 430 11.62 -30.92 33.67
CA GLU A 430 12.26 -31.45 32.46
C GLU A 430 11.34 -32.34 31.61
N CYS A 431 10.15 -31.87 31.25
CA CYS A 431 9.26 -32.67 30.42
C CYS A 431 8.49 -31.82 29.39
N ASP A 432 9.17 -31.26 28.40
CA ASP A 432 8.52 -30.72 27.18
C ASP A 432 9.49 -30.52 25.98
N LEU A 433 10.52 -31.37 25.86
CA LEU A 433 11.53 -31.31 24.77
C LEU A 433 11.07 -31.94 23.44
N GLN A 434 9.77 -31.91 23.11
CA GLN A 434 9.28 -32.41 21.82
C GLN A 434 8.32 -31.47 21.06
N LYS A 435 8.17 -30.20 21.48
CA LYS A 435 7.32 -29.22 20.77
C LYS A 435 8.06 -28.03 20.15
N SER A 436 9.38 -27.94 20.27
CA SER A 436 10.16 -26.76 19.85
C SER A 436 10.28 -26.58 18.34
N ASP A 437 10.29 -27.66 17.55
CA ASP A 437 10.72 -27.58 16.15
C ASP A 437 9.59 -27.15 15.19
N MET A 438 8.33 -27.14 15.64
CA MET A 438 7.18 -26.65 14.86
C MET A 438 6.82 -25.19 15.16
N GLN A 439 7.33 -24.62 16.26
CA GLN A 439 6.92 -23.30 16.73
C GLN A 439 7.82 -22.17 16.20
N GLU A 440 9.07 -22.50 15.82
CA GLU A 440 10.04 -21.54 15.28
C GLU A 440 9.75 -21.13 13.82
N LEU A 441 8.92 -21.90 13.10
CA LEU A 441 8.49 -21.59 11.72
C LEU A 441 7.23 -20.70 11.64
N LEU A 442 6.53 -20.49 12.76
CA LEU A 442 5.25 -19.75 12.85
C LEU A 442 5.41 -18.29 13.33
N LEU A 443 6.63 -17.83 13.62
CA LEU A 443 6.91 -16.53 14.22
C LEU A 443 7.06 -15.36 13.23
N ASP A 444 6.98 -15.61 11.92
CA ASP A 444 7.14 -14.59 10.87
C ASP A 444 5.81 -14.09 10.26
N THR A 445 4.67 -14.65 10.65
CA THR A 445 3.34 -14.16 10.22
C THR A 445 2.76 -13.21 11.27
N PRO A 446 2.39 -11.97 10.90
CA PRO A 446 1.75 -11.04 11.84
C PRO A 446 0.45 -11.63 12.38
N ASP A 447 0.19 -11.43 13.67
CA ASP A 447 -1.01 -11.94 14.34
C ASP A 447 -2.27 -11.33 13.68
N PRO A 448 -3.26 -12.16 13.27
CA PRO A 448 -4.45 -11.65 12.61
C PRO A 448 -5.26 -10.65 13.45
N TRP A 449 -5.27 -10.80 14.78
CA TRP A 449 -5.95 -9.87 15.69
C TRP A 449 -5.23 -8.53 15.76
N GLU A 450 -3.90 -8.52 15.77
CA GLU A 450 -3.12 -7.29 15.66
C GLU A 450 -3.41 -6.55 14.35
N THR A 451 -3.48 -7.30 13.25
CA THR A 451 -3.77 -6.72 11.94
C THR A 451 -5.20 -6.18 11.85
N ALA A 452 -6.17 -6.88 12.44
CA ALA A 452 -7.56 -6.46 12.58
C ALA A 452 -7.69 -5.19 13.43
N MET A 453 -7.00 -5.12 14.59
CA MET A 453 -6.92 -3.92 15.43
C MET A 453 -6.35 -2.71 14.68
N ALA A 454 -5.38 -2.92 13.80
CA ALA A 454 -4.77 -1.85 13.01
C ALA A 454 -5.68 -1.31 11.88
N ARG A 455 -6.82 -1.95 11.59
CA ARG A 455 -7.75 -1.48 10.56
C ARG A 455 -8.55 -0.27 11.04
N VAL A 456 -8.82 0.64 10.11
CA VAL A 456 -9.49 1.92 10.40
C VAL A 456 -10.95 1.96 9.96
N ASN A 457 -11.44 0.90 9.29
CA ASN A 457 -12.79 0.79 8.76
C ASN A 457 -13.83 0.97 9.88
N SER A 458 -14.90 1.73 9.58
CA SER A 458 -15.94 2.06 10.53
C SER A 458 -17.32 1.54 10.12
N LEU A 459 -18.03 0.99 11.10
CA LEU A 459 -19.46 0.74 11.05
C LEU A 459 -20.18 2.03 11.43
N ILE A 460 -21.10 2.48 10.58
CA ILE A 460 -22.08 3.51 10.94
C ILE A 460 -23.41 2.78 11.12
N CYS A 461 -24.03 2.92 12.28
CA CYS A 461 -25.34 2.35 12.59
C CYS A 461 -26.28 3.46 13.05
N ILE A 462 -27.46 3.52 12.44
CA ILE A 462 -28.54 4.43 12.84
C ILE A 462 -29.74 3.64 13.30
N ASN A 463 -30.48 4.19 14.27
CA ASN A 463 -31.84 3.77 14.54
C ASN A 463 -32.77 4.87 14.06
N VAL A 464 -33.72 4.52 13.18
CA VAL A 464 -34.70 5.46 12.64
C VAL A 464 -36.13 4.99 12.89
N THR A 465 -37.03 5.94 13.12
CA THR A 465 -38.46 5.69 13.15
C THR A 465 -39.07 6.03 11.80
N ILE A 466 -39.71 5.03 11.18
CA ILE A 466 -40.45 5.16 9.93
C ILE A 466 -41.91 4.86 10.23
N ASN A 467 -42.77 5.88 10.17
CA ASN A 467 -44.21 5.75 10.41
C ASN A 467 -44.55 5.03 11.75
N ASN A 468 -43.87 5.40 12.84
CA ASN A 468 -43.99 4.80 14.19
C ASN A 468 -43.39 3.38 14.35
N LYS A 469 -42.63 2.86 13.40
CA LYS A 469 -41.82 1.63 13.58
C LYS A 469 -40.33 1.96 13.57
N SER A 470 -39.61 1.42 14.54
CA SER A 470 -38.16 1.57 14.66
C SER A 470 -37.45 0.51 13.83
N ILE A 471 -36.35 0.87 13.17
CA ILE A 471 -35.44 -0.07 12.52
C ILE A 471 -34.01 0.43 12.61
N TYR A 472 -33.09 -0.51 12.83
CA TYR A 472 -31.66 -0.24 12.83
C TYR A 472 -31.07 -0.50 11.44
N ILE A 473 -30.24 0.41 10.95
CA ILE A 473 -29.54 0.30 9.66
C ILE A 473 -28.05 0.52 9.90
N GLY A 474 -27.25 -0.51 9.61
CA GLY A 474 -25.79 -0.46 9.61
C GLY A 474 -25.24 -0.39 8.20
N THR A 475 -24.24 0.45 7.94
CA THR A 475 -23.40 0.38 6.73
C THR A 475 -21.95 0.09 7.09
N TYR A 476 -21.31 -0.78 6.33
CA TYR A 476 -19.91 -1.14 6.51
C TYR A 476 -19.19 -1.29 5.17
N HIS A 477 -17.90 -0.97 5.16
CA HIS A 477 -17.01 -1.27 4.04
C HIS A 477 -15.85 -2.10 4.60
N MET A 478 -15.82 -3.39 4.25
CA MET A 478 -14.86 -4.36 4.77
C MET A 478 -13.44 -4.05 4.29
N PRO A 479 -12.38 -4.34 5.08
CA PRO A 479 -11.03 -4.30 4.57
C PRO A 479 -10.83 -5.27 3.40
N CYS A 480 -10.35 -4.75 2.27
CA CYS A 480 -9.97 -5.52 1.09
C CYS A 480 -8.64 -6.28 1.31
N LEU A 481 -8.70 -7.40 2.05
CA LEU A 481 -7.54 -8.19 2.48
C LEU A 481 -7.65 -9.67 2.07
N TYR A 482 -7.90 -9.95 0.79
CA TYR A 482 -8.07 -11.31 0.25
C TYR A 482 -6.95 -12.32 0.56
N LYS A 483 -5.75 -11.84 0.94
CA LYS A 483 -4.60 -12.67 1.34
C LYS A 483 -4.56 -12.98 2.84
N GLU A 484 -5.44 -12.36 3.62
CA GLU A 484 -5.49 -12.41 5.08
C GLU A 484 -6.93 -12.69 5.52
N LEU A 485 -7.49 -13.82 5.05
CA LEU A 485 -8.88 -14.22 5.28
C LEU A 485 -9.28 -14.22 6.76
N ASP A 486 -8.34 -14.56 7.66
CA ASP A 486 -8.54 -14.51 9.10
C ASP A 486 -8.94 -13.12 9.61
N VAL A 487 -8.30 -12.07 9.09
CA VAL A 487 -8.61 -10.68 9.45
C VAL A 487 -10.01 -10.31 8.98
N MET A 488 -10.37 -10.71 7.76
CA MET A 488 -11.71 -10.48 7.20
C MET A 488 -12.78 -11.25 8.01
N LEU A 489 -12.49 -12.47 8.44
CA LEU A 489 -13.40 -13.28 9.26
C LEU A 489 -13.62 -12.67 10.66
N ILE A 490 -12.55 -12.13 11.28
CA ILE A 490 -12.64 -11.38 12.55
C ILE A 490 -13.58 -10.18 12.39
N HIS A 491 -13.33 -9.33 11.39
CA HIS A 491 -14.14 -8.15 11.12
C HIS A 491 -15.60 -8.51 10.82
N SER A 492 -15.82 -9.50 9.97
CA SER A 492 -17.15 -10.00 9.60
C SER A 492 -17.95 -10.46 10.82
N SER A 493 -17.33 -11.29 11.66
CA SER A 493 -17.97 -11.83 12.87
C SER A 493 -18.31 -10.72 13.86
N ILE A 494 -17.38 -9.79 14.09
CA ILE A 494 -17.56 -8.69 15.05
C ILE A 494 -18.61 -7.70 14.58
N VAL A 495 -18.60 -7.29 13.30
CA VAL A 495 -19.60 -6.36 12.77
C VAL A 495 -21.00 -6.98 12.87
N LYS A 496 -21.15 -8.28 12.59
CA LYS A 496 -22.41 -8.99 12.78
C LYS A 496 -22.89 -8.93 14.23
N ASP A 497 -22.06 -9.36 15.18
CA ASP A 497 -22.44 -9.44 16.59
C ASP A 497 -22.69 -8.03 17.18
N LEU A 498 -21.90 -7.03 16.77
CA LEU A 498 -22.15 -5.62 17.12
C LEU A 498 -23.51 -5.13 16.64
N MET A 499 -23.97 -5.54 15.46
CA MET A 499 -25.30 -5.17 14.98
C MET A 499 -26.41 -5.80 15.81
N PHE A 500 -26.24 -7.05 16.28
CA PHE A 500 -27.17 -7.67 17.23
C PHE A 500 -27.19 -6.93 18.57
N ASP A 501 -26.02 -6.56 19.09
CA ASP A 501 -25.89 -5.82 20.34
C ASP A 501 -26.55 -4.43 20.23
N LEU A 502 -26.25 -3.68 19.17
CA LEU A 502 -26.81 -2.34 18.93
C LEU A 502 -28.33 -2.36 18.75
N ALA A 503 -28.86 -3.38 18.09
CA ALA A 503 -30.30 -3.51 17.84
C ALA A 503 -31.09 -3.99 19.06
N GLU A 504 -30.42 -4.50 20.11
CA GLU A 504 -31.05 -4.96 21.35
C GLU A 504 -32.24 -5.93 21.11
N GLY A 505 -32.11 -6.83 20.13
CA GLY A 505 -33.14 -7.79 19.74
C GLY A 505 -34.24 -7.25 18.83
N GLN A 506 -34.16 -5.99 18.39
CA GLN A 506 -35.05 -5.42 17.37
C GLN A 506 -34.60 -5.80 15.95
N ASN A 507 -35.47 -5.53 14.96
CA ASN A 507 -35.15 -5.76 13.56
C ASN A 507 -34.04 -4.82 13.09
N PHE A 508 -33.10 -5.34 12.33
CA PHE A 508 -32.03 -4.53 11.75
C PHE A 508 -31.64 -5.00 10.35
N ILE A 509 -31.00 -4.10 9.63
CA ILE A 509 -30.42 -4.32 8.31
C ILE A 509 -28.95 -3.91 8.39
N LEU A 510 -28.06 -4.72 7.84
CA LEU A 510 -26.65 -4.46 7.71
C LEU A 510 -26.30 -4.52 6.21
N VAL A 511 -25.80 -3.42 5.66
CA VAL A 511 -25.52 -3.31 4.22
C VAL A 511 -24.09 -2.86 3.96
N GLY A 512 -23.60 -3.11 2.75
CA GLY A 512 -22.37 -2.51 2.26
C GLY A 512 -21.55 -3.40 1.35
N ASP A 513 -20.31 -2.97 1.10
CA ASP A 513 -19.30 -3.71 0.38
C ASP A 513 -18.49 -4.54 1.38
N PHE A 514 -18.67 -5.86 1.30
CA PHE A 514 -18.05 -6.82 2.20
C PHE A 514 -16.77 -7.44 1.65
N ASN A 515 -16.38 -7.16 0.40
CA ASN A 515 -15.19 -7.71 -0.24
C ASN A 515 -15.07 -9.26 -0.12
N PHE A 516 -16.17 -10.01 -0.13
CA PHE A 516 -16.13 -11.49 -0.16
C PHE A 516 -17.28 -12.06 -1.01
N ASP A 517 -17.05 -13.23 -1.60
CA ASP A 517 -18.02 -13.96 -2.42
C ASP A 517 -19.01 -14.79 -1.57
N PRO A 518 -20.21 -15.16 -2.06
CA PRO A 518 -21.15 -16.01 -1.32
C PRO A 518 -20.61 -17.38 -0.92
N LEU A 519 -19.56 -17.88 -1.61
CA LEU A 519 -18.90 -19.14 -1.27
C LEU A 519 -17.83 -18.99 -0.17
N ASP A 520 -17.42 -17.76 0.13
CA ASP A 520 -16.38 -17.48 1.09
C ASP A 520 -16.82 -17.75 2.53
N ILE A 521 -15.81 -18.03 3.34
CA ILE A 521 -15.95 -18.32 4.77
C ILE A 521 -16.60 -17.19 5.56
N CYS A 522 -16.34 -15.95 5.15
CA CYS A 522 -16.90 -14.76 5.77
C CYS A 522 -18.41 -14.69 5.56
N TYR A 523 -18.89 -14.97 4.35
CA TYR A 523 -20.33 -15.02 4.05
C TYR A 523 -21.03 -16.11 4.89
N LYS A 524 -20.43 -17.30 4.98
CA LYS A 524 -21.00 -18.41 5.77
C LYS A 524 -21.02 -18.09 7.26
N ALA A 525 -19.98 -17.44 7.80
CA ALA A 525 -19.97 -17.00 9.19
C ALA A 525 -21.08 -15.98 9.54
N LEU A 526 -21.60 -15.27 8.53
CA LEU A 526 -22.72 -14.35 8.68
C LEU A 526 -24.08 -15.04 8.58
N THR A 527 -24.19 -16.08 7.75
CA THR A 527 -25.50 -16.61 7.29
C THR A 527 -25.81 -18.03 7.74
N GLU A 528 -24.82 -18.81 8.16
CA GLU A 528 -24.98 -20.22 8.54
C GLU A 528 -24.86 -20.44 10.04
N LYS A 529 -25.83 -21.17 10.60
CA LYS A 529 -25.83 -21.51 12.02
C LYS A 529 -24.78 -22.57 12.31
N ASN A 530 -24.04 -22.40 13.41
CA ASN A 530 -23.04 -23.37 13.87
C ASN A 530 -22.03 -23.78 12.78
N TYR A 531 -21.64 -22.81 11.94
CA TYR A 531 -20.61 -23.03 10.93
C TYR A 531 -19.25 -23.28 11.60
N ASP A 532 -18.88 -24.56 11.72
CA ASP A 532 -17.74 -25.05 12.51
C ASP A 532 -16.44 -25.23 11.72
N ASP A 533 -16.48 -25.13 10.39
CA ASP A 533 -15.31 -25.37 9.51
C ASP A 533 -14.15 -24.40 9.79
N TYR A 534 -14.43 -23.25 10.42
CA TYR A 534 -13.39 -22.31 10.81
C TYR A 534 -13.74 -21.60 12.12
N ARG A 535 -12.96 -21.95 13.14
CA ARG A 535 -12.88 -21.16 14.38
C ARG A 535 -12.10 -19.88 14.07
N LEU A 536 -12.45 -18.81 14.78
CA LEU A 536 -11.61 -17.61 14.77
C LEU A 536 -10.18 -18.00 15.21
N PRO A 537 -9.14 -17.41 14.59
CA PRO A 537 -7.77 -17.71 14.95
C PRO A 537 -7.53 -17.38 16.42
N GLU A 538 -6.72 -18.17 17.13
CA GLU A 538 -6.26 -17.79 18.46
C GLU A 538 -5.12 -16.76 18.34
N SER A 539 -5.11 -15.76 19.23
CA SER A 539 -3.95 -14.88 19.34
C SER A 539 -2.93 -15.43 20.34
N SER A 540 -1.67 -15.44 19.91
CA SER A 540 -0.52 -15.76 20.78
C SER A 540 -0.08 -14.55 21.61
N ILE A 541 -0.50 -13.35 21.21
CA ILE A 541 -0.10 -12.06 21.80
C ILE A 541 -1.18 -11.51 22.73
N TYR A 542 -2.45 -11.74 22.39
CA TYR A 542 -3.59 -11.19 23.09
C TYR A 542 -4.49 -12.29 23.68
N GLU A 543 -5.06 -12.01 24.84
CA GLU A 543 -6.23 -12.67 25.37
C GLU A 543 -7.46 -11.91 24.86
N ILE A 544 -8.24 -12.59 24.01
CA ILE A 544 -9.42 -12.03 23.35
C ILE A 544 -10.66 -12.45 24.13
N SER A 545 -11.42 -11.49 24.68
CA SER A 545 -12.64 -11.79 25.43
C SER A 545 -13.85 -12.11 24.54
N TYR A 546 -13.77 -11.76 23.25
CA TYR A 546 -14.83 -11.97 22.29
C TYR A 546 -14.95 -13.43 21.86
N ARG A 547 -16.21 -13.88 21.75
CA ARG A 547 -16.57 -15.17 21.16
C ARG A 547 -17.69 -14.92 20.17
N ARG A 548 -17.48 -15.38 18.93
CA ARG A 548 -18.49 -15.31 17.87
C ARG A 548 -19.78 -15.99 18.31
N ASN A 549 -20.92 -15.30 18.14
CA ASN A 549 -22.22 -15.93 18.30
C ASN A 549 -22.57 -16.72 17.03
N ALA A 550 -22.48 -18.06 17.09
CA ALA A 550 -22.76 -18.91 15.93
C ALA A 550 -24.26 -19.24 15.74
N GLU A 551 -25.11 -18.90 16.71
CA GLU A 551 -26.57 -19.13 16.65
C GLU A 551 -27.31 -17.97 15.98
N GLN A 552 -26.75 -16.76 16.13
CA GLN A 552 -27.25 -15.55 15.51
C GLN A 552 -26.71 -15.41 14.09
N VAL A 553 -27.61 -15.48 13.13
CA VAL A 553 -27.30 -15.41 11.70
C VAL A 553 -28.14 -14.34 11.01
N LEU A 554 -27.61 -13.83 9.92
CA LEU A 554 -28.27 -12.90 9.02
C LEU A 554 -28.86 -13.63 7.84
N LYS A 555 -29.90 -13.04 7.24
CA LYS A 555 -30.42 -13.43 5.93
C LYS A 555 -29.98 -12.40 4.90
N SER A 556 -29.76 -12.81 3.66
CA SER A 556 -29.56 -11.87 2.53
C SER A 556 -30.92 -11.54 1.89
N ALA A 557 -31.15 -10.27 1.59
CA ALA A 557 -32.37 -9.83 0.92
C ALA A 557 -32.50 -10.43 -0.49
N TYR A 558 -31.41 -10.49 -1.26
CA TYR A 558 -31.42 -11.07 -2.60
C TYR A 558 -31.65 -12.57 -2.55
N ARG A 559 -30.95 -13.30 -1.68
CA ARG A 559 -31.15 -14.74 -1.51
C ARG A 559 -32.56 -15.08 -1.00
N GLU A 560 -33.12 -14.31 -0.06
CA GLU A 560 -34.49 -14.51 0.43
C GLU A 560 -35.52 -14.27 -0.68
N LYS A 561 -35.32 -13.24 -1.52
CA LYS A 561 -36.27 -12.85 -2.56
C LYS A 561 -36.19 -13.71 -3.83
N ASN A 562 -34.98 -13.99 -4.29
CA ASN A 562 -34.70 -14.63 -5.58
C ASN A 562 -34.28 -16.11 -5.42
N GLY A 563 -34.02 -16.57 -4.20
CA GLY A 563 -33.48 -17.90 -3.91
C GLY A 563 -31.96 -18.02 -4.05
N VAL A 564 -31.32 -17.03 -4.68
CA VAL A 564 -29.87 -16.98 -4.95
C VAL A 564 -29.36 -15.54 -4.79
N GLU A 565 -28.06 -15.40 -4.52
CA GLU A 565 -27.38 -14.10 -4.61
C GLU A 565 -27.23 -13.67 -6.07
N PRO A 566 -27.02 -12.36 -6.35
CA PRO A 566 -26.66 -11.90 -7.68
C PRO A 566 -25.44 -12.63 -8.23
N THR A 567 -25.33 -12.71 -9.55
CA THR A 567 -24.14 -13.28 -10.20
C THR A 567 -22.90 -12.42 -9.95
N TYR A 568 -23.08 -11.09 -9.92
CA TYR A 568 -22.02 -10.16 -9.57
C TYR A 568 -22.61 -8.84 -9.05
N THR A 569 -21.81 -8.14 -8.26
CA THR A 569 -22.05 -6.74 -7.88
C THR A 569 -20.81 -5.87 -8.10
N ASP A 570 -19.64 -6.47 -8.32
CA ASP A 570 -18.43 -5.80 -8.80
C ASP A 570 -17.94 -6.45 -10.10
N PHE A 571 -17.57 -5.62 -11.06
CA PHE A 571 -17.03 -6.06 -12.34
C PHE A 571 -16.00 -5.07 -12.89
N ALA A 572 -14.71 -5.41 -12.77
CA ALA A 572 -13.62 -4.59 -13.28
C ALA A 572 -12.55 -5.42 -14.01
N HIS A 573 -12.27 -5.07 -15.25
CA HIS A 573 -11.13 -5.59 -15.99
C HIS A 573 -9.88 -4.77 -15.68
N THR A 574 -9.02 -5.31 -14.83
CA THR A 574 -7.73 -4.68 -14.52
C THR A 574 -6.57 -5.52 -15.05
N PRO A 575 -5.40 -4.93 -15.37
CA PRO A 575 -4.24 -5.71 -15.82
C PRO A 575 -3.77 -6.79 -14.82
N SER A 576 -4.08 -6.61 -13.54
CA SER A 576 -3.79 -7.58 -12.47
C SER A 576 -4.87 -8.65 -12.30
N CYS A 577 -6.11 -8.36 -12.69
CA CYS A 577 -7.25 -9.26 -12.58
C CYS A 577 -8.20 -9.01 -13.78
N PRO A 578 -7.90 -9.62 -14.94
CA PRO A 578 -8.64 -9.35 -16.18
C PRO A 578 -10.06 -9.91 -16.19
N ASP A 579 -10.36 -10.93 -15.37
CA ASP A 579 -11.66 -11.59 -15.34
C ASP A 579 -12.37 -11.41 -13.98
N TYR A 580 -12.11 -10.31 -13.27
CA TYR A 580 -12.71 -10.08 -11.95
C TYR A 580 -14.18 -9.71 -12.08
N CYS A 581 -15.04 -10.60 -11.59
CA CYS A 581 -16.49 -10.47 -11.58
C CYS A 581 -16.98 -11.26 -10.36
N ALA A 582 -17.52 -10.58 -9.36
CA ALA A 582 -17.89 -11.21 -8.09
C ALA A 582 -19.05 -10.47 -7.41
N THR A 583 -19.76 -11.18 -6.54
CA THR A 583 -20.75 -10.57 -5.65
C THR A 583 -20.08 -10.22 -4.35
N LEU A 584 -19.92 -8.92 -4.08
CA LEU A 584 -19.21 -8.38 -2.91
C LEU A 584 -20.12 -7.52 -2.03
N ASP A 585 -21.22 -7.03 -2.60
CA ASP A 585 -22.14 -6.12 -1.96
C ASP A 585 -23.39 -6.86 -1.49
N TYR A 586 -23.80 -6.60 -0.25
CA TYR A 586 -24.92 -7.33 0.35
C TYR A 586 -25.88 -6.40 1.10
N ILE A 587 -27.15 -6.79 1.12
CA ILE A 587 -28.17 -6.26 2.03
C ILE A 587 -28.57 -7.41 2.95
N PHE A 588 -27.88 -7.50 4.09
CA PHE A 588 -28.19 -8.48 5.13
C PHE A 588 -29.24 -7.94 6.10
N PHE A 589 -30.02 -8.82 6.70
CA PHE A 589 -31.01 -8.43 7.69
C PHE A 589 -31.24 -9.51 8.75
N ASN A 590 -31.81 -9.09 9.88
CA ASN A 590 -32.30 -9.96 10.92
C ASN A 590 -33.67 -9.47 11.44
N GLY A 591 -34.44 -10.41 11.98
CA GLY A 591 -35.76 -10.16 12.55
C GLY A 591 -36.92 -10.48 11.60
N HIS A 592 -38.11 -9.98 11.92
CA HIS A 592 -39.36 -10.24 11.23
C HIS A 592 -39.58 -9.29 10.05
N LEU A 593 -38.60 -9.19 9.16
CA LEU A 593 -38.66 -8.35 7.96
C LEU A 593 -39.09 -9.17 6.75
N THR A 594 -39.94 -8.60 5.89
CA THR A 594 -40.38 -9.24 4.63
C THR A 594 -39.80 -8.49 3.43
N ILE A 595 -39.06 -9.20 2.57
CA ILE A 595 -38.49 -8.61 1.35
C ILE A 595 -39.55 -8.59 0.25
N GLU A 596 -40.04 -7.40 -0.10
CA GLU A 596 -41.07 -7.26 -1.14
C GLU A 596 -40.48 -7.37 -2.54
N ASN A 597 -39.38 -6.66 -2.78
CA ASN A 597 -38.63 -6.70 -4.02
C ASN A 597 -37.15 -6.34 -3.76
N VAL A 598 -36.33 -6.64 -4.75
CA VAL A 598 -34.95 -6.21 -4.85
C VAL A 598 -34.74 -5.55 -6.21
N LEU A 599 -33.77 -4.66 -6.32
CA LEU A 599 -33.37 -4.08 -7.61
C LEU A 599 -32.84 -5.21 -8.49
N GLU A 600 -33.45 -5.40 -9.65
CA GLU A 600 -33.02 -6.40 -10.62
C GLU A 600 -31.65 -6.03 -11.18
N LEU A 601 -30.72 -6.98 -11.08
CA LEU A 601 -29.38 -6.87 -11.62
C LEU A 601 -29.26 -7.79 -12.84
N PRO A 602 -28.50 -7.41 -13.87
CA PRO A 602 -28.27 -8.26 -15.02
C PRO A 602 -27.48 -9.52 -14.63
N ASP A 603 -27.82 -10.65 -15.25
CA ASP A 603 -27.11 -11.93 -15.03
C ASP A 603 -25.68 -11.91 -15.55
N TYR A 604 -25.39 -11.04 -16.53
CA TYR A 604 -24.08 -10.93 -17.18
C TYR A 604 -23.71 -9.47 -17.42
N PRO A 605 -22.41 -9.11 -17.29
CA PRO A 605 -21.93 -7.80 -17.69
C PRO A 605 -22.24 -7.47 -19.14
N SER A 606 -22.70 -6.25 -19.37
CA SER A 606 -23.08 -5.77 -20.71
C SER A 606 -21.90 -5.25 -21.53
N THR A 607 -20.77 -5.01 -20.88
CA THR A 607 -19.54 -4.47 -21.48
C THR A 607 -18.31 -5.25 -21.02
N GLU A 608 -17.11 -4.84 -21.45
CA GLU A 608 -15.86 -5.52 -21.11
C GLU A 608 -15.32 -5.19 -19.70
N SER A 609 -15.83 -4.14 -19.05
CA SER A 609 -15.44 -3.71 -17.69
C SER A 609 -16.36 -2.58 -17.22
N TYR A 610 -16.57 -2.47 -15.92
CA TYR A 610 -17.01 -1.22 -15.29
C TYR A 610 -15.82 -0.54 -14.57
N PRO A 611 -15.84 0.80 -14.34
CA PRO A 611 -16.78 1.78 -14.89
C PRO A 611 -16.79 1.83 -16.43
N ASP A 612 -17.86 2.35 -17.03
CA ASP A 612 -17.99 2.59 -18.47
C ASP A 612 -18.83 3.85 -18.77
N GLU A 613 -19.36 3.98 -19.99
CA GLU A 613 -20.19 5.11 -20.42
C GLU A 613 -21.43 5.32 -19.53
N THR A 614 -22.00 4.22 -19.03
CA THR A 614 -23.28 4.15 -18.33
C THR A 614 -23.16 3.72 -16.87
N HIS A 615 -22.04 3.09 -16.48
CA HIS A 615 -21.75 2.62 -15.14
C HIS A 615 -20.61 3.46 -14.52
N PRO A 616 -20.88 4.28 -13.49
CA PRO A 616 -19.87 5.21 -12.95
C PRO A 616 -18.96 4.62 -11.87
N SER A 617 -19.15 3.35 -11.52
CA SER A 617 -18.38 2.61 -10.53
C SER A 617 -18.10 1.22 -11.11
N ASP A 618 -17.05 0.56 -10.65
CA ASP A 618 -16.82 -0.87 -10.85
C ASP A 618 -17.87 -1.73 -10.14
N HIS A 619 -18.43 -1.19 -9.06
CA HIS A 619 -19.58 -1.78 -8.38
C HIS A 619 -20.92 -1.37 -9.01
N MET A 620 -21.91 -2.24 -8.85
CA MET A 620 -23.31 -1.99 -9.17
C MET A 620 -24.06 -1.57 -7.91
N MET A 621 -24.99 -0.64 -8.07
CA MET A 621 -25.92 -0.30 -7.01
C MET A 621 -26.86 -1.49 -6.74
N ILE A 622 -27.07 -1.81 -5.47
CA ILE A 622 -28.06 -2.81 -5.05
C ILE A 622 -29.11 -2.15 -4.15
N ALA A 623 -30.35 -2.64 -4.20
CA ALA A 623 -31.41 -2.12 -3.36
C ALA A 623 -32.47 -3.17 -3.02
N ALA A 624 -33.14 -3.00 -1.88
CA ALA A 624 -34.24 -3.84 -1.45
C ALA A 624 -35.37 -2.99 -0.87
N THR A 625 -36.62 -3.28 -1.26
CA THR A 625 -37.81 -2.75 -0.60
C THR A 625 -38.32 -3.76 0.41
N ILE A 626 -38.39 -3.33 1.66
CA ILE A 626 -38.57 -4.19 2.83
C ILE A 626 -39.78 -3.70 3.61
N ARG A 627 -40.71 -4.60 3.87
CA ARG A 627 -41.89 -4.32 4.70
C ARG A 627 -41.54 -4.49 6.18
N LEU A 628 -41.86 -3.46 6.96
CA LEU A 628 -41.70 -3.46 8.41
C LEU A 628 -42.92 -4.15 9.08
N PRO A 629 -42.70 -5.06 10.05
CA PRO A 629 -43.73 -5.91 10.67
C PRO A 629 -44.79 -5.11 11.41
#